data_AF-A0AAX2A954-F1
#
_entry.id   AF-A0AAX2A954-F1
#
_cell.length_a   1.000
_cell.length_b   1.000
_cell.length_c   1.000
_cell.angle_alpha   90.00
_cell.angle_beta   90.00
_cell.angle_gamma   90.00
#
_symmetry.space_group_name_H-M   'P 1'
#
loop_
_entity.id
_entity.type
_entity.pdbx_description
1 polymer ?
#
loop_
_entity_poly.entity_id
_entity_poly.type
_entity_poly.pdbx_seq_one_letter_code
_entity_poly.pdbx_strand_id
1 'polypeptide(L)'
;MRQIFILIATILVISGCSFKDNTTVVSESNKDGVINKDGEVIVKPIYKKVYNFTTVEDNNYSHPHYINLHWLHIDDKEYAVVKNIDNKLGIIDKDGDLKLKAIFDSIGQFFNGYAKVEIAGKYGLINEDFEVVLKPIYDEVRNVIDGSIIVKNYTKNGQAKYACLDTDMDMVASFDYDMIYLSNEERMRIVKDDKWGFMNTDCKVTVEPKYSFVDDYSRGIARVKIDNLWSYVDLNGDEITPKSFTDADNF
;
A
#
# COMPACT_ATOMS: atom_id res chain seq x y z
N MET A 1 59.76 -15.22 -23.26
CA MET A 1 58.90 -15.22 -22.06
C MET A 1 57.48 -15.56 -22.50
N ARG A 2 56.85 -16.59 -21.92
CA ARG A 2 55.44 -16.94 -22.17
C ARG A 2 54.59 -16.25 -21.11
N GLN A 3 53.63 -15.42 -21.51
CA GLN A 3 52.61 -14.93 -20.56
C GLN A 3 51.66 -16.09 -20.24
N ILE A 4 51.45 -16.33 -18.95
CA ILE A 4 50.45 -17.28 -18.45
C ILE A 4 49.16 -16.48 -18.26
N PHE A 5 48.15 -16.77 -19.09
CA PHE A 5 46.79 -16.33 -18.81
C PHE A 5 46.25 -17.17 -17.65
N ILE A 6 46.13 -16.57 -16.46
CA ILE A 6 45.44 -17.18 -15.34
C ILE A 6 43.94 -17.02 -15.59
N LEU A 7 43.30 -18.11 -16.03
CA LEU A 7 41.85 -18.17 -16.15
C LEU A 7 41.26 -18.27 -14.73
N ILE A 8 40.81 -17.15 -14.17
CA ILE A 8 40.11 -17.14 -12.88
C ILE A 8 38.71 -17.70 -13.13
N ALA A 9 38.55 -19.01 -12.91
CA ALA A 9 37.25 -19.66 -12.90
C ALA A 9 36.52 -19.28 -11.60
N THR A 10 35.64 -18.27 -11.67
CA THR A 10 34.78 -17.91 -10.54
C THR A 10 33.85 -19.07 -10.21
N ILE A 11 33.97 -19.61 -9.00
CA ILE A 11 33.08 -20.66 -8.49
C ILE A 11 31.77 -19.98 -8.05
N LEU A 12 30.77 -20.04 -8.91
CA LEU A 12 29.38 -19.72 -8.56
C LEU A 12 28.85 -20.80 -7.61
N VAL A 13 28.52 -20.40 -6.38
CA VAL A 13 27.91 -21.29 -5.39
C VAL A 13 26.40 -21.29 -5.63
N ILE A 14 25.88 -22.42 -6.12
CA ILE A 14 24.45 -22.61 -6.37
C ILE A 14 23.79 -23.04 -5.05
N SER A 15 23.03 -22.13 -4.42
CA SER A 15 22.34 -22.38 -3.15
C SER A 15 20.83 -22.47 -3.32
N GLY A 16 20.30 -23.70 -3.34
CA GLY A 16 18.86 -23.97 -3.29
C GLY A 16 18.23 -24.21 -4.67
N CYS A 17 17.49 -25.31 -4.80
CA CYS A 17 16.75 -25.65 -6.01
C CYS A 17 15.27 -25.24 -5.88
N SER A 18 14.74 -24.60 -6.92
CA SER A 18 13.32 -24.67 -7.28
C SER A 18 13.25 -24.96 -8.77
N PHE A 19 12.55 -26.01 -9.17
CA PHE A 19 12.50 -26.50 -10.55
C PHE A 19 11.15 -26.20 -11.24
N LYS A 20 10.49 -25.09 -10.84
CA LYS A 20 9.24 -24.67 -11.48
C LYS A 20 9.48 -23.69 -12.62
N ASP A 21 10.42 -22.77 -12.42
CA ASP A 21 10.85 -21.76 -13.38
C ASP A 21 12.28 -22.11 -13.83
N ASN A 22 12.64 -21.84 -15.09
CA ASN A 22 13.95 -22.22 -15.65
C ASN A 22 15.11 -21.33 -15.15
N THR A 23 15.03 -20.75 -13.95
CA THR A 23 16.04 -19.86 -13.36
C THR A 23 16.32 -20.18 -11.90
N THR A 24 17.49 -19.77 -11.39
CA THR A 24 17.82 -19.83 -9.97
C THR A 24 18.68 -18.65 -9.53
N VAL A 25 18.58 -18.30 -8.24
CA VAL A 25 19.43 -17.28 -7.62
C VAL A 25 20.81 -17.88 -7.36
N VAL A 26 21.85 -17.12 -7.71
CA VAL A 26 23.25 -17.45 -7.46
C VAL A 26 23.92 -16.31 -6.71
N SER A 27 24.90 -16.63 -5.87
CA SER A 27 25.66 -15.60 -5.13
C SER A 27 27.14 -15.61 -5.52
N GLU A 28 27.67 -14.44 -5.86
CA GLU A 28 29.10 -14.20 -6.07
C GLU A 28 29.55 -13.09 -5.11
N SER A 29 30.59 -13.34 -4.31
CA SER A 29 31.15 -12.34 -3.37
C SER A 29 30.09 -11.67 -2.46
N ASN A 30 29.14 -12.45 -1.94
CA ASN A 30 27.99 -12.01 -1.13
C ASN A 30 27.03 -11.05 -1.85
N LYS A 31 26.94 -11.13 -3.18
CA LYS A 31 25.93 -10.46 -3.99
C LYS A 31 25.14 -11.46 -4.80
N ASP A 32 23.84 -11.26 -4.86
CA ASP A 32 22.90 -12.13 -5.57
C ASP A 32 22.70 -11.68 -7.01
N GLY A 33 22.67 -12.66 -7.89
CA GLY A 33 22.25 -12.59 -9.29
C GLY A 33 21.32 -13.76 -9.62
N VAL A 34 20.97 -13.91 -10.90
CA VAL A 34 20.05 -14.95 -11.38
C VAL A 34 20.65 -15.55 -12.66
N ILE A 35 20.68 -16.87 -12.75
CA ILE A 35 21.02 -17.60 -13.97
C ILE A 35 19.82 -18.40 -14.48
N ASN A 36 19.79 -18.71 -15.77
CA ASN A 36 18.87 -19.72 -16.31
C ASN A 36 19.47 -21.14 -16.21
N LYS A 37 18.65 -22.15 -16.54
CA LYS A 37 19.04 -23.58 -16.55
C LYS A 37 20.24 -23.91 -17.44
N ASP A 38 20.49 -23.08 -18.46
CA ASP A 38 21.55 -23.25 -19.45
C ASP A 38 22.86 -22.58 -18.98
N GLY A 39 22.84 -21.94 -17.80
CA GLY A 39 23.97 -21.30 -17.13
C GLY A 39 24.17 -19.83 -17.53
N GLU A 40 23.27 -19.25 -18.33
CA GLU A 40 23.35 -17.86 -18.76
C GLU A 40 22.97 -16.91 -17.62
N VAL A 41 23.75 -15.84 -17.44
CA VAL A 41 23.50 -14.82 -16.42
C VAL A 41 22.43 -13.85 -16.89
N ILE A 42 21.22 -14.01 -16.34
CA ILE A 42 20.08 -13.12 -16.55
C ILE A 42 20.28 -11.84 -15.73
N VAL A 43 20.50 -11.99 -14.41
CA VAL A 43 20.78 -10.89 -13.50
C VAL A 43 22.21 -11.04 -12.98
N LYS A 44 23.05 -10.04 -13.25
CA LYS A 44 24.43 -10.05 -12.74
C LYS A 44 24.43 -10.01 -11.20
N PRO A 45 25.39 -10.69 -10.53
CA PRO A 45 25.49 -10.68 -9.06
C PRO A 45 25.98 -9.32 -8.52
N ILE A 46 25.08 -8.33 -8.55
CA ILE A 46 25.33 -6.94 -8.13
C ILE A 46 24.43 -6.49 -6.99
N TYR A 47 23.33 -7.21 -6.73
CA TYR A 47 22.40 -6.90 -5.66
C TYR A 47 22.86 -7.50 -4.34
N LYS A 48 22.55 -6.82 -3.22
CA LYS A 48 22.80 -7.38 -1.88
C LYS A 48 21.89 -8.57 -1.58
N LYS A 49 20.67 -8.54 -2.15
CA LYS A 49 19.75 -9.67 -2.13
C LYS A 49 18.80 -9.62 -3.33
N VAL A 50 18.57 -10.76 -3.97
CA VAL A 50 17.42 -10.97 -4.85
C VAL A 50 16.41 -11.76 -4.04
N TYR A 51 15.20 -11.23 -3.86
CA TYR A 51 14.14 -12.00 -3.22
C TYR A 51 13.56 -12.93 -4.29
N ASN A 52 13.64 -14.26 -4.06
CA ASN A 52 13.09 -15.28 -4.96
C ASN A 52 11.61 -15.54 -4.65
N PHE A 53 10.92 -15.99 -5.70
CA PHE A 53 9.54 -15.82 -6.13
C PHE A 53 8.66 -17.11 -6.45
N THR A 54 8.45 -18.18 -5.65
CA THR A 54 7.72 -19.44 -6.04
C THR A 54 6.42 -19.83 -5.24
N THR A 55 5.37 -20.41 -5.88
CA THR A 55 4.04 -20.88 -5.33
C THR A 55 4.08 -22.00 -4.27
N VAL A 56 3.16 -22.00 -3.28
CA VAL A 56 2.06 -22.99 -3.05
C VAL A 56 0.99 -22.36 -2.12
N GLU A 57 -0.26 -22.78 -2.30
CA GLU A 57 -1.43 -22.59 -1.44
C GLU A 57 -1.13 -22.65 0.07
N ASP A 58 -1.49 -21.60 0.84
CA ASP A 58 -2.15 -21.83 2.14
C ASP A 58 -2.87 -20.57 2.68
N ASN A 59 -4.03 -20.78 3.27
CA ASN A 59 -4.84 -19.71 3.84
C ASN A 59 -4.39 -19.41 5.28
N ASN A 60 -3.54 -18.40 5.50
CA ASN A 60 -3.68 -17.49 6.66
C ASN A 60 -2.71 -16.29 6.64
N TYR A 61 -3.27 -15.13 6.99
CA TYR A 61 -2.55 -13.86 7.17
C TYR A 61 -1.78 -13.83 8.50
N SER A 62 -0.51 -13.36 8.51
CA SER A 62 0.06 -12.54 9.61
C SER A 62 1.50 -12.03 9.37
N HIS A 63 1.62 -10.73 9.09
CA HIS A 63 2.69 -9.82 9.53
C HIS A 63 4.19 -10.21 9.26
N PRO A 64 5.20 -9.70 9.99
CA PRO A 64 6.12 -8.73 9.39
C PRO A 64 7.59 -9.19 9.36
N HIS A 65 8.37 -8.60 8.45
CA HIS A 65 9.79 -8.93 8.16
C HIS A 65 10.05 -10.30 7.52
N TYR A 66 10.81 -10.26 6.42
CA TYR A 66 11.62 -11.32 5.83
C TYR A 66 10.95 -12.66 5.40
N ILE A 67 11.10 -12.95 4.09
CA ILE A 67 11.24 -14.32 3.51
C ILE A 67 9.89 -15.08 3.45
N ASN A 68 9.20 -15.17 2.31
CA ASN A 68 9.50 -16.15 1.25
C ASN A 68 8.54 -15.92 0.04
N LEU A 69 9.07 -15.99 -1.19
CA LEU A 69 8.48 -16.61 -2.40
C LEU A 69 6.91 -16.68 -2.51
N HIS A 70 6.21 -15.88 -3.35
CA HIS A 70 5.88 -16.15 -4.78
C HIS A 70 5.93 -14.92 -5.76
N TRP A 71 6.35 -15.09 -7.04
CA TRP A 71 6.54 -14.06 -8.10
C TRP A 71 5.23 -13.33 -8.10
N LEU A 72 5.28 -12.01 -7.95
CA LEU A 72 4.07 -11.28 -7.62
C LEU A 72 3.29 -11.17 -8.93
N HIS A 73 2.48 -12.18 -9.22
CA HIS A 73 1.77 -12.31 -10.47
C HIS A 73 0.60 -11.33 -10.45
N ILE A 74 0.89 -10.14 -10.96
CA ILE A 74 -0.13 -9.24 -11.46
C ILE A 74 -0.32 -9.60 -12.92
N ASP A 75 -1.50 -10.10 -13.29
CA ASP A 75 -1.91 -10.37 -14.68
C ASP A 75 -0.84 -11.10 -15.51
N ASP A 76 -0.39 -12.25 -15.02
CA ASP A 76 0.65 -13.10 -15.61
C ASP A 76 2.05 -12.44 -15.80
N LYS A 77 2.28 -11.23 -15.29
CA LYS A 77 3.61 -10.58 -15.30
C LYS A 77 4.54 -11.24 -14.26
N GLU A 78 5.82 -11.36 -14.63
CA GLU A 78 6.86 -12.02 -13.83
C GLU A 78 7.94 -11.01 -13.40
N TYR A 79 8.08 -10.79 -12.09
CA TYR A 79 9.04 -9.82 -11.55
C TYR A 79 9.55 -10.16 -10.15
N ALA A 80 10.72 -9.62 -9.83
CA ALA A 80 11.40 -9.81 -8.55
C ALA A 80 11.75 -8.48 -7.87
N VAL A 81 11.47 -8.39 -6.57
CA VAL A 81 12.01 -7.34 -5.71
C VAL A 81 13.50 -7.57 -5.46
N VAL A 82 14.30 -6.54 -5.67
CA VAL A 82 15.76 -6.55 -5.49
C VAL A 82 16.20 -5.56 -4.44
N LYS A 83 17.21 -5.92 -3.64
CA LYS A 83 17.83 -5.06 -2.62
C LYS A 83 19.23 -4.66 -3.05
N ASN A 84 19.48 -3.37 -3.20
CA ASN A 84 20.82 -2.87 -3.52
C ASN A 84 21.75 -2.87 -2.29
N ILE A 85 23.01 -2.48 -2.51
CA ILE A 85 24.04 -2.41 -1.45
C ILE A 85 23.71 -1.40 -0.35
N ASP A 86 22.99 -0.33 -0.68
CA ASP A 86 22.50 0.71 0.26
C ASP A 86 21.24 0.27 1.05
N ASN A 87 20.83 -0.99 0.90
CA ASN A 87 19.62 -1.59 1.48
C ASN A 87 18.28 -1.09 0.90
N LYS A 88 18.29 -0.35 -0.21
CA LYS A 88 17.07 0.10 -0.89
C LYS A 88 16.49 -0.99 -1.79
N LEU A 89 15.16 -1.01 -1.88
CA LEU A 89 14.36 -1.92 -2.68
C LEU A 89 13.97 -1.30 -4.03
N GLY A 90 13.96 -2.14 -5.06
CA GLY A 90 13.44 -1.87 -6.41
C GLY A 90 12.89 -3.15 -7.03
N ILE A 91 12.49 -3.10 -8.31
CA ILE A 91 11.84 -4.22 -9.02
C ILE A 91 12.53 -4.42 -10.39
N ILE A 92 12.80 -5.67 -10.73
CA ILE A 92 13.26 -6.13 -12.05
C ILE A 92 12.25 -7.11 -12.65
N ASP A 93 12.19 -7.23 -13.97
CA ASP A 93 11.45 -8.31 -14.63
C ASP A 93 12.25 -9.62 -14.72
N LYS A 94 11.63 -10.63 -15.35
CA LYS A 94 12.25 -11.93 -15.67
C LYS A 94 13.53 -11.88 -16.53
N ASP A 95 13.75 -10.80 -17.29
CA ASP A 95 14.93 -10.62 -18.15
C ASP A 95 16.04 -9.83 -17.44
N GLY A 96 15.76 -9.36 -16.21
CA GLY A 96 16.67 -8.62 -15.36
C GLY A 96 16.59 -7.09 -15.53
N ASP A 97 15.66 -6.59 -16.35
CA ASP A 97 15.51 -5.17 -16.63
C ASP A 97 14.83 -4.45 -15.46
N LEU A 98 15.44 -3.35 -15.03
CA LEU A 98 14.99 -2.55 -13.88
C LEU A 98 13.71 -1.78 -14.22
N LYS A 99 12.56 -2.27 -13.75
CA LYS A 99 11.26 -1.59 -13.87
C LYS A 99 11.07 -0.51 -12.80
N LEU A 100 11.48 -0.80 -11.56
CA LEU A 100 11.44 0.16 -10.46
C LEU A 100 12.84 0.35 -9.88
N LYS A 101 13.34 1.59 -9.88
CA LYS A 101 14.67 1.90 -9.37
C LYS A 101 14.79 1.56 -7.88
N ALA A 102 15.91 0.94 -7.49
CA ALA A 102 16.19 0.59 -6.10
C ALA A 102 16.48 1.84 -5.23
N ILE A 103 15.44 2.53 -4.77
CA ILE A 103 15.50 3.73 -3.93
C ILE A 103 14.60 3.69 -2.69
N PHE A 104 13.70 2.71 -2.60
CA PHE A 104 12.67 2.63 -1.55
C PHE A 104 13.20 1.90 -0.31
N ASP A 105 12.73 2.30 0.88
CA ASP A 105 13.04 1.60 2.14
C ASP A 105 12.17 0.35 2.31
N SER A 106 10.89 0.44 1.92
CA SER A 106 9.97 -0.68 1.83
C SER A 106 9.11 -0.61 0.55
N ILE A 107 8.70 -1.80 0.08
CA ILE A 107 7.70 -2.00 -0.98
C ILE A 107 6.74 -3.05 -0.41
N GLY A 108 5.47 -2.69 -0.31
CA GLY A 108 4.40 -3.57 0.18
C GLY A 108 3.88 -4.53 -0.88
N GLN A 109 2.91 -5.36 -0.49
CA GLN A 109 2.13 -6.15 -1.43
C GLN A 109 1.17 -5.26 -2.22
N PHE A 110 0.76 -5.74 -3.39
CA PHE A 110 -0.32 -5.14 -4.17
C PHE A 110 -1.68 -5.45 -3.54
N PHE A 111 -2.53 -4.45 -3.47
CA PHE A 111 -3.91 -4.54 -3.02
C PHE A 111 -4.74 -3.51 -3.80
N ASN A 112 -5.83 -3.94 -4.43
CA ASN A 112 -6.69 -3.11 -5.28
C ASN A 112 -5.90 -2.30 -6.34
N GLY A 113 -4.94 -2.92 -7.05
CA GLY A 113 -4.17 -2.28 -8.12
C GLY A 113 -2.95 -1.46 -7.68
N TYR A 114 -2.69 -1.34 -6.37
CA TYR A 114 -1.60 -0.50 -5.86
C TYR A 114 -0.74 -1.21 -4.81
N ALA A 115 0.56 -0.95 -4.84
CA ALA A 115 1.47 -1.29 -3.75
C ALA A 115 1.99 -0.05 -3.04
N LYS A 116 2.02 -0.12 -1.71
CA LYS A 116 2.57 0.96 -0.87
C LYS A 116 4.09 0.97 -0.93
N VAL A 117 4.68 2.13 -1.12
CA VAL A 117 6.14 2.31 -1.16
C VAL A 117 6.59 3.37 -0.16
N GLU A 118 7.78 3.19 0.41
CA GLU A 118 8.30 4.06 1.47
C GLU A 118 9.66 4.65 1.10
N ILE A 119 9.89 5.93 1.42
CA ILE A 119 11.21 6.56 1.44
C ILE A 119 11.33 7.36 2.74
N ALA A 120 12.32 7.02 3.57
CA ALA A 120 12.66 7.76 4.80
C ALA A 120 11.44 8.02 5.74
N GLY A 121 10.59 7.00 5.95
CA GLY A 121 9.40 7.10 6.80
C GLY A 121 8.19 7.80 6.15
N LYS A 122 8.29 8.21 4.88
CA LYS A 122 7.16 8.74 4.09
C LYS A 122 6.66 7.71 3.10
N TYR A 123 5.35 7.60 2.98
CA TYR A 123 4.65 6.63 2.15
C TYR A 123 4.05 7.25 0.88
N GLY A 124 4.00 6.45 -0.17
CA GLY A 124 3.37 6.70 -1.46
C GLY A 124 2.84 5.38 -2.05
N LEU A 125 2.46 5.39 -3.32
CA LEU A 125 1.91 4.24 -4.04
C LEU A 125 2.60 4.09 -5.40
N ILE A 126 2.76 2.84 -5.83
CA ILE A 126 3.02 2.45 -7.21
C ILE A 126 1.82 1.70 -7.79
N ASN A 127 1.59 1.83 -9.10
CA ASN A 127 0.64 0.99 -9.84
C ASN A 127 1.30 -0.33 -10.29
N GLU A 128 0.53 -1.14 -11.00
CA GLU A 128 0.87 -2.48 -11.48
C GLU A 128 1.92 -2.52 -12.60
N ASP A 129 2.20 -1.37 -13.22
CA ASP A 129 3.33 -1.15 -14.14
C ASP A 129 4.56 -0.54 -13.42
N PHE A 130 4.51 -0.49 -12.08
CA PHE A 130 5.51 0.05 -11.16
C PHE A 130 5.77 1.56 -11.27
N GLU A 131 4.86 2.30 -11.89
CA GLU A 131 4.92 3.74 -11.95
C GLU A 131 4.53 4.34 -10.59
N VAL A 132 5.27 5.36 -10.15
CA VAL A 132 4.97 6.06 -8.89
C VAL A 132 3.80 7.02 -9.10
N VAL A 133 2.58 6.48 -8.95
CA VAL A 133 1.32 7.23 -9.04
C VAL A 133 1.13 8.19 -7.87
N LEU A 134 1.56 7.80 -6.65
CA LEU A 134 1.55 8.68 -5.48
C LEU A 134 2.96 8.80 -4.88
N LYS A 135 3.51 10.01 -4.84
CA LYS A 135 4.88 10.26 -4.37
C LYS A 135 5.02 9.96 -2.86
N PRO A 136 6.14 9.38 -2.40
CA PRO A 136 6.41 9.15 -0.98
C PRO A 136 6.61 10.43 -0.16
N ILE A 137 5.52 11.10 0.21
CA ILE A 137 5.53 12.37 0.97
C ILE A 137 4.59 12.36 2.19
N TYR A 138 3.79 11.31 2.38
CA TYR A 138 2.76 11.21 3.42
C TYR A 138 3.23 10.42 4.64
N ASP A 139 2.82 10.80 5.86
CA ASP A 139 3.13 10.00 7.07
C ASP A 139 2.37 8.67 7.14
N GLU A 140 1.24 8.55 6.43
CA GLU A 140 0.51 7.31 6.24
C GLU A 140 -0.29 7.40 4.93
N VAL A 141 -0.37 6.27 4.21
CA VAL A 141 -1.37 6.04 3.16
C VAL A 141 -2.20 4.84 3.63
N ARG A 142 -3.53 4.98 3.68
CA ARG A 142 -4.48 3.95 4.10
C ARG A 142 -5.00 3.16 2.89
N ASN A 143 -5.93 2.25 3.13
CA ASN A 143 -6.51 1.38 2.11
C ASN A 143 -7.22 2.19 1.03
N VAL A 144 -7.19 1.66 -0.20
CA VAL A 144 -8.00 2.14 -1.31
C VAL A 144 -9.37 1.45 -1.22
N ILE A 145 -10.45 2.22 -1.00
CA ILE A 145 -11.83 1.72 -0.96
C ILE A 145 -12.64 2.45 -2.02
N ASP A 146 -13.19 1.70 -2.97
CA ASP A 146 -14.21 2.11 -3.94
C ASP A 146 -14.00 3.51 -4.53
N GLY A 147 -12.76 3.80 -4.93
CA GLY A 147 -12.36 5.05 -5.57
C GLY A 147 -11.66 6.09 -4.68
N SER A 148 -11.55 5.86 -3.36
CA SER A 148 -10.93 6.79 -2.40
C SER A 148 -9.58 6.31 -1.87
N ILE A 149 -8.65 7.25 -1.64
CA ILE A 149 -7.36 7.03 -1.00
C ILE A 149 -7.20 8.01 0.16
N ILE A 150 -7.19 7.49 1.40
CA ILE A 150 -7.01 8.32 2.60
C ILE A 150 -5.53 8.43 2.95
N VAL A 151 -5.03 9.65 3.09
CA VAL A 151 -3.66 9.94 3.52
C VAL A 151 -3.63 10.72 4.82
N LYS A 152 -2.52 10.61 5.56
CA LYS A 152 -2.29 11.31 6.84
C LYS A 152 -0.97 12.08 6.78
N ASN A 153 -0.93 13.25 7.40
CA ASN A 153 0.31 13.92 7.76
C ASN A 153 0.21 14.46 9.19
N TYR A 154 1.35 14.56 9.87
CA TYR A 154 1.45 15.27 11.14
C TYR A 154 1.74 16.76 10.88
N THR A 155 1.00 17.65 11.54
CA THR A 155 1.32 19.08 11.51
C THR A 155 2.55 19.38 12.38
N LYS A 156 3.06 20.62 12.32
CA LYS A 156 4.22 21.06 13.12
C LYS A 156 4.05 20.90 14.65
N ASN A 157 2.82 20.76 15.16
CA ASN A 157 2.55 20.54 16.58
C ASN A 157 2.37 19.05 16.97
N GLY A 158 2.50 18.12 16.02
CA GLY A 158 2.30 16.68 16.24
C GLY A 158 0.86 16.18 16.14
N GLN A 159 -0.14 17.04 15.85
CA GLN A 159 -1.50 16.62 15.53
C GLN A 159 -1.52 15.90 14.18
N ALA A 160 -2.18 14.74 14.11
CA ALA A 160 -2.48 14.09 12.85
C ALA A 160 -3.63 14.81 12.15
N LYS A 161 -3.49 15.07 10.84
CA LYS A 161 -4.57 15.50 9.96
C LYS A 161 -4.68 14.56 8.77
N TYR A 162 -5.90 14.38 8.27
CA TYR A 162 -6.24 13.46 7.20
C TYR A 162 -6.77 14.21 5.99
N ALA A 163 -6.46 13.68 4.81
CA ALA A 163 -6.93 14.14 3.51
C ALA A 163 -7.43 12.94 2.69
N CYS A 164 -8.25 13.21 1.67
CA CYS A 164 -8.84 12.22 0.79
C CYS A 164 -8.50 12.57 -0.66
N LEU A 165 -7.97 11.60 -1.39
CA LEU A 165 -7.65 11.68 -2.81
C LEU A 165 -8.57 10.74 -3.59
N ASP A 166 -8.85 11.07 -4.83
CA ASP A 166 -9.54 10.18 -5.78
C ASP A 166 -8.58 9.15 -6.43
N THR A 167 -9.10 8.36 -7.37
CA THR A 167 -8.34 7.37 -8.16
C THR A 167 -7.25 7.96 -9.03
N ASP A 168 -7.41 9.20 -9.46
CA ASP A 168 -6.45 9.90 -10.33
C ASP A 168 -5.32 10.54 -9.49
N MET A 169 -5.32 10.30 -8.17
CA MET A 169 -4.39 10.80 -7.16
C MET A 169 -4.51 12.31 -6.93
N ASP A 170 -5.62 12.92 -7.35
CA ASP A 170 -5.91 14.32 -7.10
C ASP A 170 -6.50 14.53 -5.70
N MET A 171 -6.07 15.61 -5.03
CA MET A 171 -6.51 15.90 -3.66
C MET A 171 -7.87 16.60 -3.67
N VAL A 172 -8.92 15.82 -3.53
CA VAL A 172 -10.31 16.31 -3.46
C VAL A 172 -10.61 16.96 -2.11
N ALA A 173 -10.13 16.39 -1.01
CA ALA A 173 -10.34 16.91 0.34
C ALA A 173 -9.00 17.12 1.07
N SER A 174 -8.65 18.36 1.36
CA SER A 174 -7.39 18.77 2.00
C SER A 174 -7.27 18.34 3.47
N PHE A 175 -6.08 18.53 4.06
CA PHE A 175 -5.67 18.10 5.42
C PHE A 175 -6.37 18.83 6.57
N ASP A 176 -7.69 18.87 6.55
CA ASP A 176 -8.54 19.62 7.48
C ASP A 176 -9.14 18.72 8.59
N TYR A 177 -9.25 17.42 8.34
CA TYR A 177 -9.94 16.46 9.22
C TYR A 177 -9.02 15.87 10.29
N ASP A 178 -9.54 15.77 11.52
CA ASP A 178 -8.89 15.10 12.65
C ASP A 178 -8.98 13.58 12.55
N MET A 179 -10.02 13.06 11.88
CA MET A 179 -10.08 11.66 11.45
C MET A 179 -11.01 11.46 10.25
N ILE A 180 -10.68 10.46 9.43
CA ILE A 180 -11.60 9.89 8.43
C ILE A 180 -11.72 8.40 8.76
N TYR A 181 -12.94 7.93 9.00
CA TYR A 181 -13.29 6.54 9.27
C TYR A 181 -14.03 5.96 8.06
N LEU A 182 -13.59 4.78 7.64
CA LEU A 182 -14.16 4.01 6.54
C LEU A 182 -15.36 3.20 7.05
N SER A 183 -16.44 3.10 6.25
CA SER A 183 -17.61 2.26 6.56
C SER A 183 -18.04 1.42 5.35
N ASN A 184 -18.98 0.51 5.57
CA ASN A 184 -19.37 -0.52 4.60
C ASN A 184 -20.44 -0.09 3.57
N GLU A 185 -21.07 1.09 3.71
CA GLU A 185 -22.14 1.59 2.81
C GLU A 185 -21.65 2.76 1.92
N GLU A 186 -20.44 2.67 1.33
CA GLU A 186 -19.85 3.69 0.43
C GLU A 186 -19.84 5.12 1.02
N ARG A 187 -19.80 5.22 2.35
CA ARG A 187 -19.78 6.48 3.11
C ARG A 187 -18.71 6.42 4.18
N MET A 188 -18.07 7.56 4.42
CA MET A 188 -17.05 7.75 5.43
C MET A 188 -17.56 8.71 6.49
N ARG A 189 -17.26 8.41 7.76
CA ARG A 189 -17.45 9.38 8.85
C ARG A 189 -16.23 10.26 8.94
N ILE A 190 -16.45 11.57 8.97
CA ILE A 190 -15.39 12.58 9.05
C ILE A 190 -15.48 13.30 10.39
N VAL A 191 -14.33 13.55 11.00
CA VAL A 191 -14.21 14.31 12.26
C VAL A 191 -13.38 15.56 12.01
N LYS A 192 -13.89 16.70 12.46
CA LYS A 192 -13.21 18.00 12.43
C LYS A 192 -13.65 18.82 13.63
N ASP A 193 -12.70 19.37 14.38
CA ASP A 193 -12.95 20.27 15.52
C ASP A 193 -13.95 19.66 16.54
N ASP A 194 -13.72 18.40 16.90
CA ASP A 194 -14.56 17.55 17.78
C ASP A 194 -16.02 17.33 17.29
N LYS A 195 -16.32 17.66 16.04
CA LYS A 195 -17.61 17.41 15.39
C LYS A 195 -17.54 16.30 14.35
N TRP A 196 -18.64 15.59 14.21
CA TRP A 196 -18.83 14.48 13.27
C TRP A 196 -19.72 14.90 12.10
N GLY A 197 -19.37 14.42 10.91
CA GLY A 197 -20.11 14.56 9.65
C GLY A 197 -19.87 13.37 8.73
N PHE A 198 -20.27 13.49 7.46
CA PHE A 198 -20.20 12.41 6.48
C PHE A 198 -19.61 12.88 5.13
N MET A 199 -18.94 11.94 4.46
CA MET A 199 -18.29 12.10 3.16
C MET A 199 -18.59 10.85 2.30
N ASN A 200 -18.65 10.99 0.97
CA ASN A 200 -18.75 9.83 0.06
C ASN A 200 -17.37 9.34 -0.41
N THR A 201 -17.34 8.21 -1.13
CA THR A 201 -16.10 7.66 -1.71
C THR A 201 -15.50 8.50 -2.85
N ASP A 202 -16.22 9.47 -3.42
CA ASP A 202 -15.62 10.52 -4.26
C ASP A 202 -14.88 11.60 -3.43
N CYS A 203 -14.65 11.38 -2.13
CA CYS A 203 -14.09 12.35 -1.19
C CYS A 203 -14.92 13.65 -0.99
N LYS A 204 -16.18 13.69 -1.42
CA LYS A 204 -17.06 14.87 -1.28
C LYS A 204 -17.80 14.82 0.05
N VAL A 205 -17.75 15.91 0.81
CA VAL A 205 -18.54 16.07 2.03
C VAL A 205 -20.03 16.04 1.66
N THR A 206 -20.77 15.09 2.21
CA THR A 206 -22.23 15.01 2.05
C THR A 206 -22.95 15.68 3.22
N VAL A 207 -22.36 15.64 4.41
CA VAL A 207 -22.87 16.33 5.60
C VAL A 207 -21.71 16.95 6.37
N GLU A 208 -21.70 18.27 6.50
CA GLU A 208 -20.67 19.00 7.23
C GLU A 208 -20.57 18.55 8.70
N PRO A 209 -19.35 18.50 9.29
CA PRO A 209 -19.15 18.19 10.71
C PRO A 209 -19.93 19.11 11.65
N LYS A 210 -21.02 18.60 12.22
CA LYS A 210 -21.93 19.35 13.11
C LYS A 210 -22.42 18.56 14.33
N TYR A 211 -22.50 17.23 14.22
CA TYR A 211 -22.99 16.35 15.29
C TYR A 211 -21.91 16.13 16.37
N SER A 212 -22.31 15.82 17.61
CA SER A 212 -21.35 15.44 18.66
C SER A 212 -20.92 13.97 18.58
N PHE A 213 -21.68 13.14 17.87
CA PHE A 213 -21.35 11.76 17.52
C PHE A 213 -22.21 11.29 16.35
N VAL A 214 -21.70 10.38 15.52
CA VAL A 214 -22.49 9.63 14.53
C VAL A 214 -22.04 8.17 14.43
N ASP A 215 -23.02 7.28 14.27
CA ASP A 215 -22.77 5.89 13.85
C ASP A 215 -22.59 5.80 12.33
N ASP A 216 -22.15 4.64 11.84
CA ASP A 216 -22.17 4.34 10.41
C ASP A 216 -23.61 4.32 9.87
N TYR A 217 -23.77 4.50 8.56
CA TYR A 217 -25.04 4.28 7.89
C TYR A 217 -25.40 2.79 7.90
N SER A 218 -26.69 2.51 8.12
CA SER A 218 -27.31 1.20 8.01
C SER A 218 -28.59 1.36 7.22
N ARG A 219 -28.65 0.78 6.02
CA ARG A 219 -29.75 0.91 5.05
C ARG A 219 -30.07 2.37 4.70
N GLY A 220 -29.03 3.21 4.59
CA GLY A 220 -29.18 4.63 4.27
C GLY A 220 -29.71 5.51 5.41
N ILE A 221 -29.76 5.01 6.65
CA ILE A 221 -30.08 5.78 7.84
C ILE A 221 -28.90 5.74 8.82
N ALA A 222 -28.54 6.88 9.41
CA ALA A 222 -27.53 6.94 10.48
C ALA A 222 -28.15 7.48 11.78
N ARG A 223 -27.74 6.92 12.93
CA ARG A 223 -28.02 7.48 14.26
C ARG A 223 -26.98 8.56 14.55
N VAL A 224 -27.46 9.75 14.95
CA VAL A 224 -26.62 10.94 15.19
C VAL A 224 -26.96 11.58 16.53
N LYS A 225 -26.02 12.36 17.09
CA LYS A 225 -26.20 13.05 18.37
C LYS A 225 -26.18 14.57 18.21
N ILE A 226 -27.28 15.20 18.65
CA ILE A 226 -27.54 16.64 18.61
C ILE A 226 -27.88 17.08 20.04
N ASP A 227 -27.13 18.03 20.61
CA ASP A 227 -27.37 18.58 21.97
C ASP A 227 -27.64 17.51 23.06
N ASN A 228 -26.83 16.45 23.01
CA ASN A 228 -26.91 15.24 23.85
C ASN A 228 -28.10 14.29 23.63
N LEU A 229 -29.02 14.61 22.73
CA LEU A 229 -30.11 13.73 22.31
C LEU A 229 -29.77 13.00 21.01
N TRP A 230 -30.34 11.81 20.84
CA TRP A 230 -30.22 10.99 19.63
C TRP A 230 -31.28 11.38 18.60
N SER A 231 -30.91 11.47 17.33
CA SER A 231 -31.81 11.60 16.19
C SER A 231 -31.39 10.64 15.08
N TYR A 232 -32.20 10.50 14.04
CA TYR A 232 -31.88 9.70 12.86
C TYR A 232 -31.91 10.57 11.61
N VAL A 233 -30.91 10.41 10.75
CA VAL A 233 -30.76 11.17 9.51
C VAL A 233 -30.67 10.28 8.28
N ASP A 234 -31.11 10.81 7.16
CA ASP A 234 -30.94 10.19 5.85
C ASP A 234 -29.52 10.43 5.28
N LEU A 235 -29.30 10.01 4.03
CA LEU A 235 -28.03 10.17 3.31
C LEU A 235 -27.62 11.64 3.04
N ASN A 236 -28.55 12.59 3.14
CA ASN A 236 -28.29 14.03 3.00
C ASN A 236 -28.02 14.70 4.37
N GLY A 237 -28.18 13.96 5.47
CA GLY A 237 -28.10 14.50 6.83
C GLY A 237 -29.38 15.22 7.28
N ASP A 238 -30.49 15.01 6.58
CA ASP A 238 -31.81 15.54 6.95
C ASP A 238 -32.45 14.65 8.02
N GLU A 239 -33.03 15.26 9.06
CA GLU A 239 -33.63 14.52 10.17
C GLU A 239 -34.93 13.82 9.76
N ILE A 240 -34.93 12.48 9.84
CA ILE A 240 -36.08 11.62 9.55
C ILE A 240 -37.13 11.73 10.67
N THR A 241 -36.68 11.97 11.90
CA THR A 241 -37.53 12.03 13.09
C THR A 241 -37.80 13.48 13.53
N PRO A 242 -39.07 13.89 13.74
CA PRO A 242 -39.41 15.28 14.15
C PRO A 242 -39.11 15.59 15.62
N LYS A 243 -38.43 14.68 16.33
CA LYS A 243 -38.02 14.82 17.73
C LYS A 243 -36.77 13.96 17.98
N SER A 244 -35.93 14.41 18.89
CA SER A 244 -34.77 13.65 19.38
C SER A 244 -35.11 12.88 20.67
N PHE A 245 -34.29 11.89 21.02
CA PHE A 245 -34.55 10.92 22.08
C PHE A 245 -33.40 10.90 23.11
N THR A 246 -33.69 10.59 24.37
CA THR A 246 -32.64 10.42 25.41
C THR A 246 -31.87 9.11 25.26
N ASP A 247 -32.48 8.11 24.63
CA ASP A 247 -31.92 6.80 24.35
C ASP A 247 -32.50 6.27 23.02
N ALA A 248 -31.70 5.54 22.26
CA ALA A 248 -32.01 5.07 20.91
C ALA A 248 -30.97 4.05 20.43
N ASP A 249 -31.39 2.94 19.82
CA ASP A 249 -30.49 1.93 19.23
C ASP A 249 -30.06 2.30 17.80
N ASN A 250 -28.98 1.67 17.31
CA ASN A 250 -28.61 1.72 15.89
C ASN A 250 -29.46 0.72 15.07
N PHE A 251 -29.55 0.95 13.76
CA PHE A 251 -30.32 0.13 12.81
C PHE A 251 -29.55 -1.09 12.30
#